data_AF-A0A379AGT4-F1
#
_entry.id   AF-A0A379AGT4-F1
#
_cell.length_a   1.000
_cell.length_b   1.000
_cell.length_c   1.000
_cell.angle_alpha   90.00
_cell.angle_beta   90.00
_cell.angle_gamma   90.00
#
_symmetry.space_group_name_H-M   'P 1'
#
loop_
_entity.id
_entity.type
_entity.pdbx_description
1 polymer ?
#
loop_
_entity_poly.entity_id
_entity_poly.type
_entity_poly.pdbx_seq_one_letter_code
_entity_poly.pdbx_strand_id
1 'polypeptide(L)'
;MSRGHSPFWESVGSRFFSMEFSKADFLSGTGQKSFIAELMPKHPLYIDYLTPEAQAVIGQVHPQTAPARAVLEAEGFRYLNYVDIFDGGPTLECDIDHIRAVRKSRLRSAERGENPADGPLCLVANSDYRQFRVALIPAKADSDSVQLTDEQMQALHCQPGDSLRVVTLCKEEKTA
;
A
#
# COMPACT_ATOMS: atom_id res chain seq x y z
N MET A 1 -14.63 0.69 -12.66
CA MET A 1 -15.70 1.48 -12.02
C MET A 1 -15.92 2.72 -12.86
N SER A 2 -17.12 2.88 -13.41
CA SER A 2 -17.52 4.12 -14.07
C SER A 2 -18.75 4.65 -13.33
N ARG A 3 -18.67 5.87 -12.80
CA ARG A 3 -19.78 6.63 -12.17
C ARG A 3 -20.36 6.06 -10.85
N GLY A 4 -19.55 5.47 -9.97
CA GLY A 4 -20.02 5.06 -8.63
C GLY A 4 -20.84 3.76 -8.60
N HIS A 5 -20.81 2.98 -9.69
CA HIS A 5 -21.41 1.66 -9.77
C HIS A 5 -20.37 0.55 -9.51
N SER A 6 -20.76 -0.42 -8.68
CA SER A 6 -20.02 -1.64 -8.40
C SER A 6 -20.86 -2.85 -8.85
N PRO A 7 -20.46 -3.57 -9.92
CA PRO A 7 -21.17 -4.78 -10.35
C PRO A 7 -21.25 -5.85 -9.25
N PHE A 8 -20.20 -5.94 -8.42
CA PHE A 8 -20.18 -6.83 -7.26
C PHE A 8 -21.23 -6.41 -6.22
N TRP A 9 -21.32 -5.12 -5.90
CA TRP A 9 -22.33 -4.60 -4.97
C TRP A 9 -23.74 -4.88 -5.46
N GLU A 10 -24.02 -4.64 -6.74
CA GLU A 10 -25.35 -4.84 -7.32
C GLU A 10 -25.76 -6.31 -7.27
N SER A 11 -24.82 -7.25 -7.47
CA SER A 11 -25.10 -8.69 -7.38
C SER A 11 -25.12 -9.25 -5.95
N VAL A 12 -24.36 -8.69 -5.02
CA VAL A 12 -24.23 -9.20 -3.67
C VAL A 12 -24.86 -8.23 -2.67
N GLY A 13 -24.20 -7.10 -2.44
CA GLY A 13 -24.57 -6.13 -1.41
C GLY A 13 -26.01 -5.64 -1.48
N SER A 14 -26.50 -5.24 -2.65
CA SER A 14 -27.87 -4.69 -2.80
C SER A 14 -28.98 -5.62 -2.27
N ARG A 15 -28.73 -6.93 -2.22
CA ARG A 15 -29.68 -7.96 -1.75
C ARG A 15 -29.73 -8.09 -0.23
N PHE A 16 -28.65 -7.70 0.45
CA PHE A 16 -28.52 -7.76 1.91
C PHE A 16 -28.58 -6.37 2.55
N PHE A 17 -28.31 -5.33 1.78
CA PHE A 17 -28.19 -3.95 2.24
C PHE A 17 -29.23 -3.08 1.50
N SER A 18 -30.20 -2.52 2.23
CA SER A 18 -31.15 -1.53 1.68
C SER A 18 -30.51 -0.13 1.54
N MET A 19 -29.29 -0.07 1.01
CA MET A 19 -28.55 1.18 0.76
C MET A 19 -27.74 1.13 -0.52
N GLU A 20 -27.59 2.29 -1.15
CA GLU A 20 -26.72 2.49 -2.32
C GLU A 20 -25.25 2.28 -1.96
N PHE A 21 -24.47 1.82 -2.94
CA PHE A 21 -23.02 1.57 -2.79
C PHE A 21 -22.28 2.78 -2.22
N SER A 22 -22.55 3.97 -2.76
CA SER A 22 -21.91 5.22 -2.33
C SER A 22 -22.15 5.54 -0.85
N LYS A 23 -23.31 5.16 -0.30
CA LYS A 23 -23.62 5.31 1.12
C LYS A 23 -22.89 4.26 1.96
N ALA A 24 -22.83 3.02 1.50
CA ALA A 24 -22.11 1.94 2.17
C ALA A 24 -20.60 2.23 2.26
N ASP A 25 -20.01 2.66 1.13
CA ASP A 25 -18.60 3.04 1.03
C ASP A 25 -18.27 4.23 1.95
N PHE A 26 -19.13 5.26 1.97
CA PHE A 26 -18.98 6.40 2.88
C PHE A 26 -19.04 6.00 4.37
N LEU A 27 -19.99 5.13 4.76
CA LEU A 27 -20.12 4.66 6.15
C LEU A 27 -18.92 3.81 6.57
N SER A 28 -18.41 2.97 5.66
CA SER A 28 -17.17 2.21 5.87
C SER A 28 -15.97 3.14 6.05
N GLY A 29 -15.83 4.15 5.18
CA GLY A 29 -14.74 5.14 5.23
C GLY A 29 -14.75 6.03 6.46
N THR A 30 -15.92 6.28 7.06
CA THR A 30 -16.07 7.08 8.30
C THR A 30 -15.91 6.24 9.58
N GLY A 31 -15.58 4.95 9.46
CA GLY A 31 -15.27 4.07 10.60
C GLY A 31 -16.49 3.48 11.31
N GLN A 32 -17.70 3.70 10.80
CA GLN A 32 -18.92 3.10 11.34
C GLN A 32 -19.05 1.65 10.87
N LYS A 33 -18.14 0.76 11.25
CA LYS A 33 -18.08 -0.62 10.71
C LYS A 33 -19.05 -1.61 11.40
N SER A 34 -19.79 -1.19 12.43
CA SER A 34 -20.70 -2.06 13.20
C SER A 34 -21.85 -2.61 12.35
N PHE A 35 -22.32 -1.89 11.32
CA PHE A 35 -23.40 -2.38 10.45
C PHE A 35 -22.97 -3.57 9.58
N ILE A 36 -21.67 -3.75 9.34
CA ILE A 36 -21.16 -4.78 8.44
C ILE A 36 -21.41 -6.17 9.02
N ALA A 37 -21.14 -6.37 10.31
CA ALA A 37 -21.26 -7.67 10.96
C ALA A 37 -22.70 -8.20 11.02
N GLU A 38 -23.69 -7.31 11.08
CA GLU A 38 -25.11 -7.69 11.16
C GLU A 38 -25.73 -8.01 9.79
N LEU A 39 -25.10 -7.54 8.70
CA LEU A 39 -25.68 -7.55 7.35
C LEU A 39 -24.94 -8.48 6.37
N MET A 40 -23.78 -9.03 6.77
CA MET A 40 -23.07 -10.01 5.95
C MET A 40 -23.83 -11.34 5.85
N PRO A 41 -23.84 -11.99 4.67
CA PRO A 41 -24.40 -13.33 4.51
C PRO A 41 -23.74 -14.30 5.51
N LYS A 42 -24.56 -14.98 6.31
CA LYS A 42 -24.08 -16.00 7.26
C LYS A 42 -23.70 -17.32 6.60
N HIS A 43 -24.03 -17.47 5.32
CA HIS A 43 -23.84 -18.67 4.54
C HIS A 43 -23.05 -18.35 3.26
N PRO A 44 -22.31 -19.32 2.71
CA PRO A 44 -21.61 -19.16 1.44
C PRO A 44 -22.53 -18.72 0.30
N LEU A 45 -22.00 -17.87 -0.58
CA LEU A 45 -22.65 -17.49 -1.84
C LEU A 45 -21.97 -18.22 -2.99
N TYR A 46 -22.76 -18.83 -3.87
CA TYR A 46 -22.24 -19.45 -5.08
C TYR A 46 -21.99 -18.38 -6.15
N ILE A 47 -20.73 -18.27 -6.59
CA ILE A 47 -20.29 -17.27 -7.58
C ILE A 47 -21.03 -17.44 -8.91
N ASP A 48 -21.37 -18.67 -9.29
CA ASP A 48 -22.10 -19.00 -10.53
C ASP A 48 -23.51 -18.35 -10.59
N TYR A 49 -24.06 -17.90 -9.46
CA TYR A 49 -25.34 -17.19 -9.42
C TYR A 49 -25.22 -15.66 -9.47
N LEU A 50 -24.00 -15.12 -9.52
CA LEU A 50 -23.77 -13.69 -9.73
C LEU A 50 -23.86 -13.35 -11.21
N THR A 51 -24.13 -12.08 -11.55
CA THR A 51 -24.14 -11.67 -12.96
C THR A 51 -22.74 -11.83 -13.58
N PRO A 52 -22.63 -12.02 -14.90
CA PRO A 52 -21.32 -12.13 -15.57
C PRO A 52 -20.40 -10.94 -15.26
N GLU A 53 -20.95 -9.73 -15.15
CA GLU A 53 -20.21 -8.51 -14.83
C GLU A 53 -19.68 -8.53 -13.39
N ALA A 54 -20.46 -9.06 -12.45
CA ALA A 54 -20.04 -9.22 -11.06
C ALA A 54 -18.94 -10.27 -10.93
N GLN A 55 -19.07 -11.41 -11.62
CA GLN A 55 -18.04 -12.45 -11.63
C GLN A 55 -16.71 -11.91 -12.20
N ALA A 56 -16.79 -11.12 -13.27
CA ALA A 56 -15.62 -10.56 -13.95
C ALA A 56 -14.79 -9.59 -13.09
N VAL A 57 -15.39 -8.96 -12.06
CA VAL A 57 -14.69 -7.98 -11.20
C VAL A 57 -14.14 -8.58 -9.90
N ILE A 58 -14.46 -9.83 -9.57
CA ILE A 58 -13.96 -10.49 -8.35
C ILE A 58 -12.43 -10.60 -8.40
N GLY A 59 -11.77 -10.06 -7.37
CA GLY A 59 -10.32 -10.05 -7.24
C GLY A 59 -9.61 -9.08 -8.20
N GLN A 60 -10.37 -8.24 -8.92
CA GLN A 60 -9.81 -7.28 -9.86
C GLN A 60 -9.67 -5.89 -9.23
N VAL A 61 -8.58 -5.21 -9.57
CA VAL A 61 -8.36 -3.81 -9.18
C VAL A 61 -8.94 -2.86 -10.22
N HIS A 62 -9.24 -1.64 -9.81
CA HIS A 62 -9.55 -0.56 -10.75
C HIS A 62 -8.32 -0.25 -11.62
N PRO A 63 -8.48 0.12 -12.91
CA PRO A 63 -7.34 0.55 -13.73
C PRO A 63 -6.50 1.67 -13.09
N GLN A 64 -7.13 2.57 -12.32
CA GLN A 64 -6.43 3.64 -11.60
C GLN A 64 -5.66 3.15 -10.36
N THR A 65 -5.99 1.98 -9.80
CA THR A 65 -5.31 1.39 -8.65
C THR A 65 -4.37 0.23 -9.02
N ALA A 66 -4.32 -0.14 -10.31
CA ALA A 66 -3.37 -1.14 -10.82
C ALA A 66 -1.89 -0.82 -10.49
N PRO A 67 -1.41 0.44 -10.59
CA PRO A 67 -0.04 0.77 -10.18
C PRO A 67 0.22 0.51 -8.68
N ALA A 68 -0.75 0.81 -7.81
CA ALA A 68 -0.62 0.56 -6.38
C ALA A 68 -0.51 -0.94 -6.06
N ARG A 69 -1.28 -1.78 -6.77
CA ARG A 69 -1.15 -3.23 -6.68
C ARG A 69 0.24 -3.71 -7.09
N ALA A 70 0.76 -3.22 -8.21
CA ALA A 70 2.09 -3.59 -8.69
C ALA A 70 3.20 -3.22 -7.67
N VAL A 71 3.09 -2.05 -7.04
CA VAL A 71 4.01 -1.63 -5.96
C VAL A 71 3.96 -2.60 -4.78
N LEU A 72 2.77 -2.98 -4.31
CA LEU A 72 2.60 -3.92 -3.21
C LEU A 72 3.13 -5.32 -3.55
N GLU A 73 2.83 -5.82 -4.75
CA GLU A 73 3.33 -7.13 -5.21
C GLU A 73 4.87 -7.13 -5.32
N ALA A 74 5.49 -6.04 -5.78
CA ALA A 74 6.95 -5.88 -5.79
C ALA A 74 7.56 -5.84 -4.38
N GLU A 75 6.78 -5.41 -3.37
CA GLU A 75 7.18 -5.45 -1.96
C GLU A 75 6.95 -6.84 -1.32
N GLY A 76 6.30 -7.78 -2.01
CA GLY A 76 6.09 -9.15 -1.56
C GLY A 76 4.64 -9.51 -1.20
N PHE A 77 3.70 -8.56 -1.37
CA PHE A 77 2.29 -8.83 -1.13
C PHE A 77 1.71 -9.75 -2.21
N ARG A 78 0.72 -10.56 -1.82
CA ARG A 78 0.05 -11.51 -2.71
C ARG A 78 -1.45 -11.54 -2.46
N TYR A 79 -2.20 -11.85 -3.52
CA TYR A 79 -3.63 -12.11 -3.43
C TYR A 79 -3.87 -13.51 -2.84
N LEU A 80 -4.60 -13.57 -1.73
CA LEU A 80 -4.90 -14.83 -1.01
C LEU A 80 -6.38 -15.23 -1.09
N ASN A 81 -7.06 -14.86 -2.19
CA ASN A 81 -8.48 -15.17 -2.44
C ASN A 81 -9.47 -14.51 -1.47
N TYR A 82 -9.06 -13.40 -0.84
CA TYR A 82 -9.95 -12.52 -0.07
C TYR A 82 -10.30 -11.30 -0.89
N VAL A 83 -11.58 -10.93 -0.90
CA VAL A 83 -12.07 -9.74 -1.61
C VAL A 83 -12.82 -8.82 -0.66
N ASP A 84 -12.80 -7.52 -0.97
CA ASP A 84 -13.64 -6.54 -0.32
C ASP A 84 -15.12 -6.86 -0.55
N ILE A 85 -15.90 -6.75 0.51
CA ILE A 85 -17.31 -7.16 0.53
C ILE A 85 -18.24 -6.17 -0.19
N PHE A 86 -17.75 -4.97 -0.50
CA PHE A 86 -18.52 -3.93 -1.18
C PHE A 86 -18.23 -3.94 -2.68
N ASP A 87 -16.97 -3.98 -3.09
CA ASP A 87 -16.59 -3.86 -4.50
C ASP A 87 -15.97 -5.10 -5.14
N GLY A 88 -15.69 -6.15 -4.37
CA GLY A 88 -15.07 -7.37 -4.86
C GLY A 88 -13.59 -7.21 -5.20
N GLY A 89 -12.97 -6.08 -4.86
CA GLY A 89 -11.55 -5.81 -5.06
C GLY A 89 -10.67 -6.72 -4.20
N PRO A 90 -9.44 -7.04 -4.64
CA PRO A 90 -8.59 -8.00 -3.96
C PRO A 90 -8.00 -7.43 -2.66
N THR A 91 -7.97 -8.25 -1.61
CA THR A 91 -7.12 -8.03 -0.45
C THR A 91 -5.74 -8.62 -0.73
N LEU A 92 -4.70 -7.80 -0.58
CA LEU A 92 -3.31 -8.21 -0.71
C LEU A 92 -2.68 -8.34 0.68
N GLU A 93 -2.00 -9.44 0.92
CA GLU A 93 -1.43 -9.78 2.21
C GLU A 93 0.05 -10.15 2.09
N CYS A 94 0.82 -9.87 3.14
CA CYS A 94 2.24 -10.18 3.25
C CYS A 94 2.62 -10.36 4.72
N ASP A 95 3.40 -11.41 5.03
CA ASP A 95 4.06 -11.49 6.33
C ASP A 95 5.10 -10.37 6.44
N ILE A 96 5.21 -9.74 7.60
CA ILE A 96 6.11 -8.58 7.80
C ILE A 96 7.55 -8.91 7.37
N ASP A 97 8.02 -10.13 7.67
CA ASP A 97 9.38 -10.60 7.33
C ASP A 97 9.59 -10.80 5.82
N HIS A 98 8.51 -10.88 5.05
CA HIS A 98 8.55 -10.98 3.60
C HIS A 98 8.48 -9.62 2.90
N ILE A 99 8.09 -8.55 3.61
CA ILE A 99 8.06 -7.20 3.04
C ILE A 99 9.49 -6.76 2.70
N ARG A 100 9.76 -6.58 1.40
CA ARG A 100 11.10 -6.27 0.89
C ARG A 100 11.69 -5.04 1.56
N ALA A 101 10.96 -3.93 1.62
CA ALA A 101 11.41 -2.68 2.23
C ALA A 101 11.76 -2.86 3.71
N VAL A 102 10.98 -3.65 4.46
CA VAL A 102 11.25 -3.96 5.87
C VAL A 102 12.53 -4.79 5.98
N ARG A 103 12.57 -5.97 5.32
CA ARG A 103 13.67 -6.93 5.38
C ARG A 103 15.00 -6.40 4.86
N LYS A 104 14.96 -5.60 3.78
CA LYS A 104 16.17 -5.04 3.14
C LYS A 104 16.58 -3.69 3.72
N SER A 105 15.75 -3.04 4.54
CA SER A 105 16.16 -1.80 5.19
C SER A 105 17.31 -2.04 6.18
N ARG A 106 18.15 -1.01 6.35
CA ARG A 106 19.29 -1.03 7.26
C ARG A 106 19.35 0.28 8.06
N LEU A 107 19.90 0.20 9.27
CA LEU A 107 20.24 1.40 10.04
C LEU A 107 21.62 1.90 9.64
N ARG A 108 21.74 3.21 9.43
CA ARG A 108 22.94 3.91 8.98
C ARG A 108 23.14 5.20 9.75
N SER A 109 24.39 5.60 9.93
CA SER A 109 24.71 6.88 10.55
C SER A 109 24.49 8.02 9.55
N ALA A 110 23.83 9.09 9.96
CA ALA A 110 23.78 10.32 9.19
C ALA A 110 25.15 11.01 9.23
N GLU A 111 25.66 11.41 8.07
CA GLU A 111 26.90 12.20 7.97
C GLU A 111 26.66 13.40 7.06
N ARG A 112 27.28 14.53 7.41
CA ARG A 112 27.21 15.72 6.58
C ARG A 112 28.11 15.54 5.37
N GLY A 113 27.56 15.69 4.18
CA GLY A 113 28.31 15.58 2.94
C GLY A 113 27.42 15.72 1.71
N GLU A 114 28.05 15.68 0.54
CA GLU A 114 27.32 15.65 -0.72
C GLU A 114 26.83 14.23 -1.02
N ASN A 115 25.66 14.15 -1.68
CA ASN A 115 25.13 12.87 -2.12
C ASN A 115 26.08 12.23 -3.14
N PRO A 116 26.25 10.89 -3.14
CA PRO A 116 26.99 10.21 -4.19
C PRO A 116 26.35 10.47 -5.57
N ALA A 117 27.13 11.01 -6.51
CA ALA A 117 26.66 11.38 -7.85
C ALA A 117 25.94 10.22 -8.58
N ASP A 118 26.44 8.99 -8.42
CA ASP A 118 25.91 7.78 -9.06
C ASP A 118 25.24 6.81 -8.07
N GLY A 119 24.81 7.30 -6.90
CA GLY A 119 24.10 6.48 -5.92
C GLY A 119 22.69 6.10 -6.40
N PRO A 120 22.21 4.86 -6.16
CA PRO A 120 20.81 4.54 -6.41
C PRO A 120 19.90 5.36 -5.48
N LEU A 121 18.68 5.65 -5.94
CA LEU A 121 17.69 6.30 -5.08
C LEU A 121 17.29 5.37 -3.94
N CYS A 122 17.30 5.92 -2.73
CA CYS A 122 16.95 5.23 -1.51
C CYS A 122 15.88 6.01 -0.75
N LEU A 123 14.95 5.29 -0.12
CA LEU A 123 14.10 5.83 0.92
C LEU A 123 14.95 5.93 2.20
N VAL A 124 15.17 7.15 2.67
CA VAL A 124 15.91 7.46 3.89
C VAL A 124 14.94 8.06 4.89
N ALA A 125 14.72 7.38 6.00
CA ALA A 125 13.79 7.78 7.04
C ALA A 125 14.49 7.98 8.37
N ASN A 126 14.04 8.97 9.15
CA ASN A 126 14.42 9.05 10.55
C ASN A 126 13.71 7.95 11.37
N SER A 127 14.14 7.75 12.62
CA SER A 127 13.54 6.77 13.54
C SER A 127 12.66 7.41 14.61
N ASP A 128 12.22 8.66 14.42
CA ASP A 128 11.35 9.36 15.38
C ASP A 128 9.88 9.03 15.12
N TYR A 129 9.21 8.47 16.13
CA TYR A 129 7.81 8.08 16.03
C TYR A 129 6.84 9.27 15.90
N ARG A 130 7.12 10.40 16.57
CA ARG A 130 6.24 11.58 16.59
C ARG A 130 6.52 12.55 15.45
N GLN A 131 7.78 12.62 15.02
CA GLN A 131 8.27 13.51 13.97
C GLN A 131 8.83 12.70 12.80
N PHE A 132 8.15 11.62 12.42
CA PHE A 132 8.57 10.77 11.32
C PHE A 132 8.78 11.60 10.04
N ARG A 133 9.93 11.41 9.39
CA ARG A 133 10.29 11.99 8.10
C ARG A 133 10.93 10.94 7.23
N VAL A 134 10.62 10.97 5.94
CA VAL A 134 11.26 10.15 4.92
C VAL A 134 11.48 10.99 3.67
N ALA A 135 12.63 10.79 3.03
CA ALA A 135 12.98 11.45 1.78
C ALA A 135 13.57 10.44 0.79
N LEU A 136 13.48 10.77 -0.50
CA LEU A 136 14.12 10.01 -1.56
C LEU A 136 15.47 10.64 -1.88
N ILE A 137 16.55 9.93 -1.57
CA ILE A 137 17.92 10.47 -1.62
C ILE A 137 18.84 9.50 -2.37
N PRO A 138 19.68 9.96 -3.31
CA PRO A 138 20.75 9.12 -3.87
C PRO A 138 21.71 8.69 -2.76
N ALA A 139 21.77 7.39 -2.47
CA ALA A 139 22.59 6.86 -1.37
C ALA A 139 23.04 5.42 -1.66
N LYS A 140 24.16 5.00 -1.08
CA LYS A 140 24.59 3.60 -1.10
C LYS A 140 24.11 2.92 0.18
N ALA A 141 23.02 2.16 0.11
CA ALA A 141 22.43 1.48 1.27
C ALA A 141 23.41 0.52 2.00
N ASP A 142 24.42 -0.01 1.29
CA ASP A 142 25.42 -0.92 1.86
C ASP A 142 26.61 -0.20 2.52
N SER A 143 26.72 1.13 2.39
CA SER A 143 27.66 1.95 3.18
C SER A 143 27.28 1.93 4.66
N ASP A 144 28.20 2.21 5.59
CA ASP A 144 27.89 2.36 7.02
C ASP A 144 27.20 3.69 7.35
N SER A 145 27.42 4.71 6.52
CA SER A 145 26.83 6.05 6.65
C SER A 145 26.09 6.50 5.38
N VAL A 146 25.15 7.43 5.56
CA VAL A 146 24.49 8.19 4.48
C VAL A 146 24.96 9.63 4.53
N GLN A 147 25.54 10.09 3.43
CA GLN A 147 25.93 11.48 3.23
C GLN A 147 24.67 12.30 2.92
N LEU A 148 24.46 13.39 3.66
CA LEU A 148 23.32 14.28 3.55
C LEU A 148 23.77 15.72 3.51
N THR A 149 23.14 16.52 2.64
CA THR A 149 23.31 17.98 2.67
C THR A 149 22.62 18.56 3.91
N ASP A 150 22.96 19.79 4.29
CA ASP A 150 22.32 20.48 5.42
C ASP A 150 20.80 20.62 5.22
N GLU A 151 20.35 20.86 3.98
CA GLU A 151 18.93 20.91 3.64
C GLU A 151 18.23 19.57 3.88
N GLN A 152 18.87 18.46 3.50
CA GLN A 152 18.32 17.12 3.69
C GLN A 152 18.27 16.73 5.16
N MET A 153 19.31 17.06 5.94
CA MET A 153 19.33 16.86 7.38
C MET A 153 18.21 17.64 8.07
N GLN A 154 18.02 18.90 7.67
CA GLN A 154 16.92 19.73 8.17
C GLN A 154 15.56 19.14 7.80
N ALA A 155 15.36 18.68 6.57
CA ALA A 155 14.11 18.07 6.12
C ALA A 155 13.80 16.74 6.84
N LEU A 156 14.82 15.94 7.13
CA LEU A 156 14.71 14.67 7.87
C LEU A 156 14.66 14.85 9.39
N HIS A 157 14.87 16.07 9.89
CA HIS A 157 14.99 16.37 11.32
C HIS A 157 16.07 15.51 12.00
N CYS A 158 17.26 15.39 11.39
CA CYS A 158 18.37 14.64 11.94
C CYS A 158 19.66 15.48 12.01
N GLN A 159 20.58 15.04 12.85
CA GLN A 159 21.93 15.60 13.02
C GLN A 159 22.98 14.56 12.60
N PRO A 160 24.24 14.97 12.32
CA PRO A 160 25.33 14.04 12.13
C PRO A 160 25.45 13.07 13.31
N GLY A 161 25.55 11.77 13.02
CA GLY A 161 25.60 10.68 14.01
C GLY A 161 24.24 10.02 14.30
N ASP A 162 23.13 10.63 13.90
CA ASP A 162 21.80 10.04 14.13
C ASP A 162 21.59 8.78 13.29
N SER A 163 20.78 7.85 13.81
CA SER A 163 20.44 6.61 13.11
C SER A 163 19.28 6.81 12.14
N LEU A 164 19.53 6.52 10.87
CA LEU A 164 18.55 6.59 9.79
C LEU A 164 18.26 5.19 9.24
N ARG A 165 16.99 4.93 8.90
CA ARG A 165 16.58 3.71 8.20
C ARG A 165 16.62 3.94 6.70
N VAL A 166 17.38 3.10 6.01
CA VAL A 166 17.68 3.27 4.59
C VAL A 166 17.30 2.02 3.83
N VAL A 167 16.62 2.17 2.70
CA VAL A 167 16.37 1.07 1.76
C VAL A 167 16.37 1.58 0.32
N THR A 168 17.02 0.84 -0.58
CA THR A 168 17.01 1.16 -2.01
C THR A 168 15.57 1.12 -2.54
N LEU A 169 15.18 2.14 -3.28
CA LEU A 169 13.88 2.20 -3.95
C LEU A 169 13.78 1.01 -4.92
N CYS A 170 12.66 0.28 -4.88
CA CYS A 170 12.43 -0.78 -5.84
C CYS A 170 12.37 -0.15 -7.23
N LYS A 171 13.23 -0.57 -8.16
CA LYS A 171 13.07 -0.17 -9.55
C LYS A 171 11.83 -0.88 -10.06
N GLU A 172 10.88 -0.15 -10.62
CA GLU A 172 9.94 -0.76 -11.55
C GLU A 172 10.78 -1.39 -12.67
N GLU A 173 10.71 -2.70 -12.84
CA GLU A 173 11.05 -3.29 -14.13
C GLU A 173 10.06 -2.67 -15.11
N LYS A 174 10.52 -1.70 -15.90
CA LYS A 174 9.78 -1.28 -17.09
C LYS A 174 9.70 -2.51 -17.98
N THR A 175 8.62 -3.27 -17.85
CA THR A 175 8.25 -4.26 -18.85
C THR A 175 7.96 -3.47 -20.11
N ALA A 176 8.83 -3.66 -21.11
CA ALA A 176 8.70 -3.10 -22.45
C ALA A 176 7.43 -3.61 -23.15
#